data_AF-F5YBX3-F1
#
_entry.id   AF-F5YBX3-F1
#
_cell.length_a   1.000
_cell.length_b   1.000
_cell.length_c   1.000
_cell.angle_alpha   90.00
_cell.angle_beta   90.00
_cell.angle_gamma   90.00
#
_symmetry.space_group_name_H-M   'P 1'
#
loop_
_entity.id
_entity.type
_entity.pdbx_description
1 polymer ?
#
loop_
_entity_poly.entity_id
_entity_poly.type
_entity_poly.pdbx_seq_one_letter_code
_entity_poly.pdbx_strand_id
1 'polypeptide(L)'
;MGNYIQVLLFVIAATALLWFGFTLFFNIGVRAPAFGHFGYRRRRGRKPKGESFPGAPQTCPVCSAKLNEGELVKSSAFPSLNGGKDRLMHIRGCIYCLRGDRQRVCPVCGKILRFDEILIARMFERSRRRSHVHVLGCSKCKGGNRNRLS
;
A
#
# COMPACT_ATOMS: atom_id res chain seq x y z
N MET A 1 9.94 19.89 66.06
CA MET A 1 10.24 18.73 65.19
C MET A 1 8.98 18.14 64.54
N GLY A 2 7.89 17.89 65.29
CA GLY A 2 6.67 17.27 64.74
C GLY A 2 5.98 18.03 63.59
N ASN A 3 5.87 19.36 63.69
CA ASN A 3 5.22 20.16 62.64
C ASN A 3 5.96 20.12 61.30
N TYR A 4 7.30 20.05 61.33
CA TYR A 4 8.11 19.94 60.11
C TYR A 4 7.93 18.59 59.44
N ILE A 5 7.85 17.52 60.23
CA ILE A 5 7.59 16.16 59.72
C ILE A 5 6.19 16.11 59.09
N GLN A 6 5.20 16.72 59.72
CA GLN A 6 3.83 16.76 59.20
C GLN A 6 3.73 17.57 57.89
N VAL A 7 4.41 18.71 57.79
CA VAL A 7 4.49 19.50 56.56
C VAL A 7 5.21 18.73 55.45
N LEU A 8 6.33 18.06 55.76
CA LEU A 8 7.05 17.22 54.80
C LEU A 8 6.18 16.08 54.25
N LEU A 9 5.41 15.42 55.10
CA LEU A 9 4.50 14.36 54.68
C LEU A 9 3.41 14.87 53.73
N PHE A 10 2.84 16.06 53.99
CA PHE A 10 1.84 16.64 53.09
C PHE A 10 2.41 17.01 51.73
N VAL A 11 3.63 17.55 51.68
CA VAL A 11 4.29 17.91 50.41
C VAL A 11 4.61 16.65 49.59
N ILE A 12 5.11 15.59 50.23
CA ILE A 12 5.39 14.31 49.56
C ILE A 12 4.09 13.67 49.05
N ALA A 13 3.03 13.67 49.86
CA ALA A 13 1.73 13.12 49.43
C ALA A 13 1.14 13.91 48.25
N ALA A 14 1.19 15.25 48.29
CA ALA A 14 0.69 16.10 47.21
C ALA A 14 1.46 15.91 45.90
N THR A 15 2.79 15.86 45.97
CA THR A 15 3.65 15.60 44.81
C THR A 15 3.45 14.20 44.23
N ALA A 16 3.29 13.18 45.08
CA ALA A 16 2.98 11.81 44.64
C ALA A 16 1.61 11.72 43.96
N LEU A 17 0.58 12.37 44.50
CA LEU A 17 -0.77 12.39 43.90
C LEU A 17 -0.80 13.14 42.57
N LEU A 18 -0.10 14.28 42.47
CA LEU A 18 0.03 15.03 41.21
C LEU A 18 0.80 14.23 40.16
N TRP A 19 1.93 13.61 40.54
CA TRP A 19 2.69 12.74 39.65
C TRP A 19 1.84 11.56 39.19
N PHE A 20 1.15 10.86 40.09
CA PHE A 20 0.32 9.71 39.77
C PHE A 20 -0.86 10.09 38.87
N GLY A 21 -1.54 11.20 39.15
CA GLY A 21 -2.61 11.74 38.32
C GLY A 21 -2.12 12.16 36.93
N PHE A 22 -0.99 12.86 36.85
CA PHE A 22 -0.35 13.22 35.58
C PHE A 22 0.07 11.98 34.79
N THR A 23 0.65 10.98 35.46
CA THR A 23 1.03 9.71 34.82
C THR A 23 -0.21 8.99 34.31
N LEU A 24 -1.33 8.96 35.03
CA LEU A 24 -2.56 8.36 34.51
C LEU A 24 -3.12 9.14 33.32
N PHE A 25 -3.20 10.48 33.39
CA PHE A 25 -3.75 11.30 32.31
C PHE A 25 -2.89 11.28 31.04
N PHE A 26 -1.57 11.41 31.16
CA PHE A 26 -0.65 11.42 30.01
C PHE A 26 -0.32 10.01 29.49
N ASN A 27 -0.42 8.96 30.31
CA ASN A 27 -0.09 7.59 29.87
C ASN A 27 -1.34 6.79 29.39
N ILE A 28 -2.57 7.29 29.66
CA ILE A 28 -3.83 6.76 29.07
C ILE A 28 -4.18 7.46 27.74
N GLY A 29 -3.77 8.71 27.54
CA GLY A 29 -4.01 9.45 26.29
C GLY A 29 -3.02 9.16 25.13
N VAL A 30 -1.93 8.43 25.38
CA VAL A 30 -0.81 8.25 24.41
C VAL A 30 -0.50 6.78 24.09
N ARG A 31 -1.32 5.83 24.53
CA ARG A 31 -1.37 4.46 23.97
C ARG A 31 -2.54 4.44 22.96
N ALA A 32 -2.35 4.63 21.65
CA ALA A 32 -1.43 3.95 20.75
C ALA A 32 -1.26 4.68 19.39
N PRO A 33 -0.34 4.27 18.48
CA PRO A 33 0.73 3.30 18.62
C PRO A 33 2.14 3.84 18.27
N ALA A 34 3.11 3.01 18.60
CA ALA A 34 4.49 3.05 18.16
C ALA A 34 4.66 3.35 16.66
N PHE A 35 5.72 4.12 16.38
CA PHE A 35 6.46 4.09 15.13
C PHE A 35 6.66 2.64 14.65
N GLY A 36 6.05 2.29 13.52
CA GLY A 36 6.24 0.98 12.91
C GLY A 36 5.16 0.66 11.87
N HIS A 37 5.52 0.83 10.60
CA HIS A 37 4.74 0.60 9.38
C HIS A 37 3.90 1.79 8.87
N PHE A 38 4.54 2.57 7.99
CA PHE A 38 3.92 3.15 6.79
C PHE A 38 3.27 2.05 5.94
N GLY A 39 2.17 1.47 6.43
CA GLY A 39 1.24 0.69 5.64
C GLY A 39 0.30 1.68 4.96
N TYR A 40 0.40 1.80 3.64
CA TYR A 40 -0.58 2.44 2.77
C TYR A 40 -1.98 1.90 3.09
N ARG A 41 -2.70 2.53 4.04
CA ARG A 41 -4.09 2.19 4.37
C ARG A 41 -4.91 2.70 3.19
N ARG A 42 -5.05 1.86 2.15
CA ARG A 42 -5.98 2.08 1.05
C ARG A 42 -7.34 2.33 1.70
N ARG A 43 -7.76 3.59 1.76
CA ARG A 43 -9.19 3.92 1.81
C ARG A 43 -9.78 3.20 0.60
N ARG A 44 -10.40 2.04 0.82
CA ARG A 44 -11.33 1.45 -0.12
C ARG A 44 -12.53 2.38 -0.14
N GLY A 45 -12.37 3.51 -0.82
CA GLY A 45 -13.50 4.23 -1.38
C GLY A 45 -14.26 3.20 -2.17
N ARG A 46 -15.53 3.01 -1.79
CA ARG A 46 -16.50 2.21 -2.51
C ARG A 46 -16.43 2.68 -3.96
N LYS A 47 -15.74 1.93 -4.84
CA LYS A 47 -15.73 2.28 -6.27
C LYS A 47 -17.21 2.29 -6.69
N PRO A 48 -17.73 3.37 -7.30
CA PRO A 48 -19.05 3.28 -7.90
C PRO A 48 -19.01 2.08 -8.84
N LYS A 49 -20.04 1.21 -8.77
CA LYS A 49 -20.33 0.21 -9.79
C LYS A 49 -20.76 0.95 -11.06
N GLY A 50 -19.86 1.75 -11.60
CA GLY A 50 -20.01 2.40 -12.89
C GLY A 50 -19.40 1.48 -13.93
N GLU A 51 -20.11 1.29 -15.02
CA GLU A 51 -19.57 0.65 -16.18
C GLU A 51 -18.36 1.46 -16.72
N SER A 52 -17.14 1.09 -16.33
CA SER A 52 -15.90 1.50 -16.99
C SER A 52 -15.88 1.09 -18.47
N PHE A 53 -16.35 1.98 -19.33
CA PHE A 53 -16.17 1.88 -20.78
C PHE A 53 -14.66 1.79 -21.11
N PRO A 54 -14.26 1.12 -22.21
CA PRO A 54 -12.89 1.21 -22.72
C PRO A 54 -12.56 2.69 -22.98
N GLY A 55 -11.70 3.28 -22.14
CA GLY A 55 -11.43 4.72 -22.11
C GLY A 55 -11.69 5.41 -20.76
N ALA A 56 -12.34 4.75 -19.79
CA ALA A 56 -12.57 5.34 -18.47
C ALA A 56 -11.26 5.62 -17.71
N PRO A 57 -11.15 6.73 -16.96
CA PRO A 57 -9.91 7.16 -16.31
C PRO A 57 -9.38 6.07 -15.37
N GLN A 58 -8.30 5.40 -15.80
CA GLN A 58 -7.65 4.35 -15.03
C GLN A 58 -6.50 4.94 -14.22
N THR A 59 -6.23 4.37 -13.05
CA THR A 59 -5.01 4.70 -12.31
C THR A 59 -3.89 3.77 -12.73
N CYS A 60 -2.73 4.32 -13.10
CA CYS A 60 -1.54 3.53 -13.43
C CYS A 60 -1.12 2.71 -12.19
N PRO A 61 -0.99 1.38 -12.29
CA PRO A 61 -0.55 0.55 -11.17
C PRO A 61 0.94 0.73 -10.81
N VAL A 62 1.73 1.37 -11.69
CA VAL A 62 3.20 1.54 -11.54
C VAL A 62 3.55 2.87 -10.85
N CYS A 63 2.87 3.96 -11.21
CA CYS A 63 3.22 5.31 -10.75
C CYS A 63 2.03 6.06 -10.13
N SER A 64 0.91 5.36 -9.88
CA SER A 64 -0.34 5.89 -9.34
C SER A 64 -0.91 7.13 -10.07
N ALA A 65 -0.45 7.41 -11.29
CA ALA A 65 -0.98 8.48 -12.12
C ALA A 65 -2.42 8.18 -12.53
N LYS A 66 -3.28 9.21 -12.48
CA LYS A 66 -4.59 9.15 -13.12
C LYS A 66 -4.36 9.35 -14.61
N LEU A 67 -4.78 8.37 -15.42
CA LEU A 67 -4.79 8.47 -16.87
C LEU A 67 -6.09 9.16 -17.29
N ASN A 68 -5.98 10.05 -18.26
CA ASN A 68 -7.12 10.69 -18.90
C ASN A 68 -7.83 9.74 -19.86
N GLU A 69 -9.00 10.14 -20.35
CA GLU A 69 -9.74 9.36 -21.34
C GLU A 69 -8.91 9.15 -22.61
N GLY A 70 -8.79 7.90 -23.06
CA GLY A 70 -7.97 7.51 -24.22
C GLY A 70 -6.49 7.22 -23.90
N GLU A 71 -5.98 7.59 -22.73
CA GLU A 71 -4.63 7.19 -22.31
C GLU A 71 -4.63 5.74 -21.79
N LEU A 72 -3.71 4.92 -22.32
CA LEU A 72 -3.63 3.51 -21.97
C LEU A 72 -2.29 3.13 -21.33
N VAL A 73 -2.35 2.10 -20.50
CA VAL A 73 -1.16 1.48 -19.92
C VAL A 73 -0.58 0.50 -20.95
N LYS A 74 0.70 0.65 -21.27
CA LYS A 74 1.41 -0.28 -22.15
C LYS A 74 1.61 -1.61 -21.44
N SER A 75 0.94 -2.64 -21.96
CA SER A 75 0.98 -4.00 -21.42
C SER A 75 0.95 -5.04 -22.53
N SER A 76 1.65 -6.15 -22.32
CA SER A 76 1.67 -7.30 -23.20
C SER A 76 1.07 -8.51 -22.46
N ALA A 77 -0.06 -9.01 -22.95
CA ALA A 77 -0.68 -10.24 -22.46
C ALA A 77 -0.18 -11.44 -23.28
N PHE A 78 0.13 -12.54 -22.60
CA PHE A 78 0.54 -13.79 -23.21
C PHE A 78 -0.66 -14.75 -23.29
N PRO A 79 -0.80 -15.53 -24.37
CA PRO A 79 -1.82 -16.55 -24.47
C PRO A 79 -1.62 -17.61 -23.37
N SER A 80 -2.72 -18.17 -22.85
CA SER A 80 -2.64 -19.26 -21.89
C SER A 80 -2.30 -20.56 -22.62
N LEU A 81 -1.17 -21.17 -22.25
CA LEU A 81 -0.68 -22.42 -22.88
C LEU A 81 -1.62 -23.62 -22.63
N ASN A 82 -2.35 -23.63 -21.50
CA ASN A 82 -3.19 -24.75 -21.07
C ASN A 82 -4.70 -24.48 -21.22
N GLY A 83 -5.12 -23.53 -22.08
CA GLY A 83 -6.55 -23.22 -22.28
C GLY A 83 -7.27 -22.67 -21.04
N GLY A 84 -6.54 -22.34 -19.97
CA GLY A 84 -7.09 -21.77 -18.75
C GLY A 84 -7.60 -20.35 -18.95
N LYS A 85 -8.55 -19.94 -18.11
CA LYS A 85 -9.12 -18.56 -18.07
C LYS A 85 -8.14 -17.52 -17.48
N ASP A 86 -6.95 -17.97 -17.10
CA ASP A 86 -5.88 -17.19 -16.49
C ASP A 86 -4.81 -16.90 -17.53
N ARG A 87 -4.64 -15.63 -17.89
CA ARG A 87 -3.58 -15.17 -18.81
C ARG A 87 -2.50 -14.43 -18.04
N LEU A 88 -1.24 -14.68 -18.36
CA LEU A 88 -0.13 -13.91 -17.80
C LEU A 88 0.00 -12.59 -18.57
N MET A 89 0.22 -11.50 -17.86
CA MET A 89 0.32 -10.16 -18.43
C MET A 89 1.53 -9.44 -17.85
N HIS A 90 2.33 -8.84 -18.72
CA HIS A 90 3.41 -7.93 -18.33
C HIS A 90 2.96 -6.49 -18.54
N ILE A 91 3.05 -5.69 -17.50
CA ILE A 91 2.68 -4.28 -17.48
C ILE A 91 3.98 -3.47 -17.39
N ARG A 92 4.26 -2.66 -18.42
CA ARG A 92 5.42 -1.75 -18.42
C ARG A 92 5.09 -0.45 -17.71
N GLY A 93 3.92 0.12 -17.98
CA GLY A 93 3.47 1.38 -17.38
C GLY A 93 2.73 2.28 -18.36
N CYS A 94 2.33 3.46 -17.90
CA CYS A 94 1.72 4.51 -18.71
C CYS A 94 2.78 5.42 -19.37
N ILE A 95 2.33 6.35 -20.21
CA ILE A 95 3.21 7.30 -20.90
C ILE A 95 4.08 8.12 -19.93
N TYR A 96 3.53 8.58 -18.81
CA TYR A 96 4.22 9.45 -17.85
C TYR A 96 5.40 8.76 -17.17
N CYS A 97 5.21 7.52 -16.72
CA CYS A 97 6.29 6.76 -16.08
C CYS A 97 7.29 6.17 -17.08
N LEU A 98 6.94 6.09 -18.37
CA LEU A 98 7.87 5.71 -19.43
C LEU A 98 8.70 6.90 -19.92
N ARG A 99 8.15 8.12 -19.87
CA ARG A 99 8.87 9.37 -20.18
C ARG A 99 9.81 9.84 -19.07
N GLY A 100 9.64 9.31 -17.85
CA GLY A 100 10.47 9.66 -16.70
C GLY A 100 9.86 10.75 -15.80
N ASP A 101 8.67 11.25 -16.12
CA ASP A 101 7.98 12.29 -15.34
C ASP A 101 7.61 11.82 -13.92
N ARG A 102 7.53 10.50 -13.71
CA ARG A 102 7.15 9.89 -12.43
C ARG A 102 7.96 8.66 -12.11
N GLN A 103 8.24 8.49 -10.82
CA GLN A 103 8.89 7.31 -10.29
C GLN A 103 8.01 6.06 -10.50
N ARG A 104 8.66 4.98 -10.93
CA ARG A 104 8.04 3.66 -11.06
C ARG A 104 8.25 2.93 -9.75
N VAL A 105 7.18 2.60 -9.03
CA VAL A 105 7.28 1.93 -7.73
C VAL A 105 6.47 0.64 -7.77
N CYS A 106 7.04 -0.43 -7.23
CA CYS A 106 6.33 -1.69 -7.15
C CYS A 106 5.23 -1.58 -6.09
N PRO A 107 3.95 -1.82 -6.43
CA PRO A 107 2.88 -1.78 -5.42
C PRO A 107 2.93 -2.93 -4.42
N VAL A 108 3.77 -3.96 -4.68
CA VAL A 108 3.92 -5.14 -3.81
C VAL A 108 5.10 -5.02 -2.87
N CYS A 109 6.30 -4.69 -3.38
CA CYS A 109 7.51 -4.60 -2.56
C CYS A 109 7.98 -3.17 -2.26
N GLY A 110 7.32 -2.14 -2.80
CA GLY A 110 7.69 -0.72 -2.60
C GLY A 110 9.01 -0.29 -3.25
N LYS A 111 9.74 -1.19 -3.92
CA LYS A 111 11.02 -0.85 -4.58
C LYS A 111 10.79 -0.02 -5.83
N ILE A 112 11.75 0.86 -6.14
CA ILE A 112 11.78 1.62 -7.39
C ILE A 112 12.14 0.65 -8.53
N LEU A 113 11.31 0.64 -9.57
CA LEU A 113 11.53 -0.12 -10.79
C LEU A 113 12.35 0.70 -11.79
N ARG A 114 13.29 0.03 -12.45
CA ARG A 114 13.97 0.55 -13.65
C ARG A 114 13.04 0.50 -14.88
N PHE A 115 13.45 1.14 -15.98
CA PHE A 115 12.66 1.21 -17.22
C PHE A 115 12.40 -0.17 -17.84
N ASP A 116 13.41 -1.01 -17.74
CA ASP A 116 13.55 -2.41 -18.15
C ASP A 116 12.81 -3.38 -17.21
N GLU A 117 12.45 -2.94 -16.00
CA GLU A 117 11.70 -3.77 -15.06
C GLU A 117 10.19 -3.69 -15.29
N ILE A 118 9.55 -4.86 -15.27
CA ILE A 118 8.13 -5.02 -15.58
C ILE A 118 7.33 -5.47 -14.36
N LEU A 119 6.07 -5.05 -14.30
CA LEU A 119 5.09 -5.64 -13.40
C LEU A 119 4.47 -6.87 -14.05
N ILE A 120 4.32 -7.92 -13.27
CA ILE A 120 3.71 -9.18 -13.66
C ILE A 120 2.33 -9.24 -13.02
N ALA A 121 1.32 -9.45 -13.86
CA ALA A 121 -0.07 -9.56 -13.47
C ALA A 121 -0.69 -10.83 -14.08
N ARG A 122 -1.79 -11.29 -13.48
CA ARG A 122 -2.69 -12.26 -14.10
C ARG A 122 -3.96 -11.55 -14.51
N MET A 123 -4.36 -11.75 -15.75
CA MET A 123 -5.63 -11.29 -16.29
C MET A 123 -6.59 -12.47 -16.33
N PHE A 124 -7.73 -12.29 -15.66
CA PHE A 124 -8.82 -13.25 -15.65
C PHE A 124 -9.89 -12.76 -16.61
N GLU A 125 -10.06 -13.46 -17.72
CA GLU A 125 -11.12 -13.15 -18.69
C GLU A 125 -12.42 -13.82 -18.27
N ARG A 126 -13.52 -13.06 -18.27
CA ARG A 126 -14.87 -13.56 -18.02
C ARG A 126 -15.72 -13.29 -19.25
N SER A 127 -16.32 -14.32 -19.82
CA SER A 127 -17.06 -14.22 -21.10
C SER A 127 -18.24 -13.24 -21.10
N ARG A 128 -18.76 -12.83 -19.93
CA ARG A 128 -19.89 -11.88 -19.79
C ARG A 128 -19.59 -10.68 -18.90
N ARG A 129 -18.35 -10.51 -18.41
CA ARG A 129 -17.96 -9.43 -17.50
C ARG A 129 -16.56 -8.92 -17.84
N ARG A 130 -16.21 -7.73 -17.35
CA ARG A 130 -14.87 -7.18 -17.56
C ARG A 130 -13.77 -8.12 -17.06
N SER A 131 -12.69 -8.17 -17.82
CA SER A 131 -11.45 -8.84 -17.42
C SER A 131 -10.90 -8.18 -16.15
N HIS A 132 -10.67 -8.97 -15.12
CA HIS A 132 -10.07 -8.49 -13.89
C HIS A 132 -8.57 -8.75 -13.93
N VAL A 133 -7.77 -7.71 -13.74
CA VAL A 133 -6.31 -7.84 -13.66
C VAL A 133 -5.90 -7.84 -12.19
N HIS A 134 -5.18 -8.88 -11.79
CA HIS A 134 -4.57 -9.00 -10.47
C HIS A 134 -3.05 -8.86 -10.59
N VAL A 135 -2.49 -7.80 -10.00
CA VAL A 135 -1.04 -7.55 -10.00
C VAL A 135 -0.38 -8.48 -8.98
N LEU A 136 0.54 -9.33 -9.44
CA LEU A 136 1.26 -10.28 -8.59
C LEU A 136 2.55 -9.69 -8.00
N GLY A 137 3.25 -8.85 -8.75
CA GLY A 137 4.53 -8.27 -8.32
C GLY A 137 5.35 -7.70 -9.48
N CYS A 138 6.56 -7.22 -9.21
CA CYS A 138 7.56 -6.87 -10.23
C CYS A 138 8.45 -8.08 -10.57
N SER A 139 9.26 -7.94 -11.63
CA SER A 139 10.31 -8.89 -11.99
C SER A 139 11.20 -9.29 -10.80
N LYS A 140 11.55 -8.33 -9.93
CA LYS A 140 12.38 -8.58 -8.74
C LYS A 140 11.67 -9.39 -7.65
N CYS A 141 10.47 -9.01 -7.23
CA CYS A 141 9.82 -9.67 -6.09
C CYS A 141 9.13 -10.99 -6.46
N LYS A 142 8.68 -11.14 -7.71
CA LYS A 142 8.08 -12.39 -8.17
C LYS A 142 9.12 -13.38 -8.71
N GLY A 143 10.20 -12.89 -9.32
CA GLY A 143 11.32 -13.73 -9.77
C GLY A 143 12.25 -14.18 -8.64
N GLY A 144 12.35 -13.40 -7.57
CA GLY A 144 13.26 -13.64 -6.45
C GLY A 144 12.78 -14.63 -5.38
N ASN A 145 11.54 -15.13 -5.46
CA ASN A 145 11.02 -16.08 -4.46
C ASN A 145 11.26 -17.54 -4.88
N ARG A 146 12.50 -17.86 -5.29
CA ARG A 146 12.99 -19.25 -5.45
C ARG A 146 13.59 -19.82 -4.14
N ASN A 147 13.49 -19.13 -3.01
CA ASN A 147 14.04 -19.56 -1.72
C ASN A 147 12.95 -20.00 -0.73
N ARG A 148 12.05 -20.88 -1.14
CA ARG A 148 11.11 -21.55 -0.21
C ARG A 148 10.99 -23.05 -0.52
N LEU A 149 12.12 -23.69 -0.72
CA LEU A 149 12.31 -25.14 -0.77
C LEU A 149 13.64 -25.43 -0.05
N SER A 150 13.56 -25.54 1.27
CA SER A 150 14.56 -26.18 2.15
C SER A 150 13.85 -26.49 3.47
#